data_AF-A0A1I6GI78-F1
#
_entry.id   AF-A0A1I6GI78-F1
#
_cell.length_a   1.000
_cell.length_b   1.000
_cell.length_c   1.000
_cell.angle_alpha   90.00
_cell.angle_beta   90.00
_cell.angle_gamma   90.00
#
_symmetry.space_group_name_H-M   'P 1'
#
loop_
_entity.id
_entity.type
_entity.pdbx_description
1 polymer ?
#
loop_
_entity_poly.entity_id
_entity_poly.type
_entity_poly.pdbx_seq_one_letter_code
_entity_poly.pdbx_strand_id
1 'polypeptide(L)'
;MSVADSIPGMAAGSTGRNVIVGIVYLFALPFLIALLPLTLGAIVGFNVGGVADKLSGLPGVSDGGGIVSGVAAAGFAMLLFVGLGIAMPADDTNDTQQSIEDSGATATDAGSQAAATATATQTAAPTATATATAEPTATATATPEPTPTATATPAQDLSHSVGESFTVGSGAQTIEYTVTDVSTTDRVGSDAVGEDADGQFVIIEMEMTNTGDESLDLSSRPFTLVDSQDREFEVDTMAMGYTENSIVFEQLNPGLSKTGVIVFDVNPDGEYDLHIAPAGMFSTAETHTVDLEGEIQ
;
A
#
# COMPACT_ATOMS: atom_id res chain seq x y z
N MET A 1 5.77 18.66 -43.57
CA MET A 1 4.81 18.62 -42.45
C MET A 1 5.42 19.44 -41.33
N SER A 2 4.69 20.42 -40.82
CA SER A 2 5.11 21.16 -39.63
C SER A 2 5.01 20.23 -38.43
N VAL A 3 5.86 20.39 -37.42
CA VAL A 3 5.74 19.67 -36.13
C VAL A 3 4.34 19.87 -35.54
N ALA A 4 3.74 21.04 -35.79
CA ALA A 4 2.38 21.36 -35.37
C ALA A 4 1.28 20.53 -36.06
N ASP A 5 1.57 19.90 -37.21
CA ASP A 5 0.62 19.04 -37.92
C ASP A 5 0.65 17.59 -37.38
N SER A 6 1.68 17.22 -36.62
CA SER A 6 1.91 15.86 -36.11
C SER A 6 1.53 15.68 -34.65
N ILE A 7 1.44 16.77 -33.87
CA ILE A 7 1.13 16.73 -32.45
C ILE A 7 -0.32 17.21 -32.24
N PRO A 8 -1.22 16.34 -31.74
CA PRO A 8 -2.60 16.72 -31.43
C PRO A 8 -2.65 17.97 -30.55
N GLY A 9 -3.48 18.95 -30.91
CA GLY A 9 -3.65 20.20 -30.16
C GLY A 9 -2.78 21.39 -30.60
N MET A 10 -1.67 21.15 -31.32
CA MET A 10 -0.88 22.25 -31.90
C MET A 10 -1.59 22.91 -33.11
N ALA A 11 -1.26 24.17 -33.41
CA ALA A 11 -1.61 24.81 -34.70
C ALA A 11 -0.45 25.60 -35.28
N ALA A 12 -0.36 25.59 -36.61
CA ALA A 12 0.51 26.46 -37.37
C ALA A 12 0.24 27.94 -37.04
N GLY A 13 1.30 28.71 -36.78
CA GLY A 13 1.24 30.15 -36.50
C GLY A 13 0.87 30.55 -35.06
N SER A 14 0.55 29.60 -34.18
CA SER A 14 0.10 29.89 -32.81
C SER A 14 1.13 29.50 -31.74
N THR A 15 2.18 30.32 -31.57
CA THR A 15 3.29 30.05 -30.65
C THR A 15 2.84 29.84 -29.20
N GLY A 16 1.99 30.71 -28.65
CA GLY A 16 1.54 30.60 -27.26
C GLY A 16 0.79 29.29 -26.97
N ARG A 17 -0.12 28.89 -27.86
CA ARG A 17 -0.86 27.62 -27.76
C ARG A 17 0.06 26.41 -27.85
N ASN A 18 1.03 26.43 -28.76
CA ASN A 18 1.95 25.31 -28.95
C ASN A 18 2.90 25.15 -27.76
N VAL A 19 3.26 26.25 -27.07
CA VAL A 19 4.02 26.21 -25.81
C VAL A 19 3.20 25.54 -24.70
N ILE A 20 1.94 25.95 -24.51
CA ILE A 20 1.06 25.34 -23.50
C ILE A 20 0.86 23.85 -23.78
N VAL A 21 0.57 23.49 -25.02
CA VAL A 21 0.43 22.08 -25.44
C VAL A 21 1.72 21.32 -25.17
N GLY A 22 2.89 21.90 -25.49
CA GLY A 22 4.19 21.30 -25.21
C GLY A 22 4.42 21.05 -23.72
N ILE A 23 4.04 21.99 -22.85
CA ILE A 23 4.14 21.84 -21.39
C ILE A 23 3.22 20.71 -20.90
N VAL A 24 1.98 20.65 -21.38
CA VAL A 24 1.04 19.57 -21.04
C VAL A 24 1.61 18.21 -21.42
N TYR A 25 2.15 18.07 -22.64
CA TYR A 25 2.79 16.82 -23.07
C TYR A 25 4.04 16.50 -22.25
N LEU A 26 4.83 17.50 -21.85
CA LEU A 26 6.02 17.31 -21.02
C LEU A 26 5.66 16.73 -19.64
N PHE A 27 4.58 17.21 -19.02
CA PHE A 27 4.09 16.67 -17.75
C PHE A 27 3.31 15.35 -17.90
N ALA A 28 2.64 15.12 -19.03
CA ALA A 28 1.94 13.86 -19.29
C ALA A 28 2.88 12.72 -19.73
N LEU A 29 4.03 13.04 -20.32
CA LEU A 29 5.00 12.06 -20.83
C LEU A 29 5.43 11.00 -19.80
N PRO A 30 5.80 11.32 -18.54
CA PRO A 30 6.15 10.29 -17.57
C PRO A 30 5.00 9.32 -17.28
N PHE A 31 3.75 9.80 -17.23
CA PHE A 31 2.57 8.95 -17.05
C PHE A 31 2.29 8.06 -18.26
N LEU A 32 2.45 8.59 -19.48
CA LEU A 32 2.31 7.82 -20.71
C LEU A 32 3.41 6.74 -20.83
N ILE A 33 4.62 7.06 -20.41
CA ILE A 33 5.75 6.12 -20.33
C ILE A 33 5.46 5.05 -19.28
N ALA A 34 4.97 5.42 -18.09
CA ALA A 34 4.62 4.48 -17.03
C ALA A 34 3.52 3.48 -17.44
N LEU A 35 2.56 3.90 -18.28
CA LEU A 35 1.50 3.03 -18.76
C LEU A 35 1.91 2.13 -19.95
N LEU A 36 3.11 2.30 -20.50
CA LEU A 36 3.56 1.58 -21.71
C LEU A 36 3.51 0.05 -21.54
N PRO A 37 3.99 -0.57 -20.44
CA PRO A 37 3.92 -2.03 -20.28
C PRO A 37 2.48 -2.56 -20.27
N LEU A 38 1.57 -1.83 -19.61
CA LEU A 38 0.14 -2.17 -19.53
C LEU A 38 -0.54 -2.06 -20.89
N THR A 39 -0.29 -0.96 -21.61
CA THR A 39 -0.85 -0.76 -22.94
C THR A 39 -0.30 -1.76 -23.96
N LEU A 40 0.99 -2.11 -23.89
CA LEU A 40 1.58 -3.13 -24.74
C LEU A 40 0.99 -4.51 -24.45
N GLY A 41 0.81 -4.85 -23.16
CA GLY A 41 0.14 -6.08 -22.76
C GLY A 41 -1.29 -6.19 -23.30
N ALA A 42 -2.06 -5.10 -23.25
CA ALA A 42 -3.40 -5.05 -23.83
C ALA A 42 -3.37 -5.18 -25.37
N ILE A 43 -2.46 -4.49 -26.06
CA ILE A 43 -2.30 -4.55 -27.51
C ILE A 43 -1.98 -5.97 -27.98
N VAL A 44 -1.06 -6.66 -27.29
CA VAL A 44 -0.70 -8.05 -27.60
C VAL A 44 -1.83 -9.01 -27.22
N GLY A 45 -2.44 -8.82 -26.05
CA GLY A 45 -3.52 -9.68 -25.58
C GLY A 45 -4.76 -9.67 -26.48
N PHE A 46 -5.12 -8.53 -27.04
CA PHE A 46 -6.23 -8.39 -27.99
C PHE A 46 -5.80 -8.54 -29.47
N ASN A 47 -4.52 -8.83 -29.72
CA ASN A 47 -3.92 -8.88 -31.05
C ASN A 47 -4.26 -7.66 -31.94
N VAL A 48 -4.22 -6.46 -31.36
CA VAL A 48 -4.59 -5.23 -32.06
C VAL A 48 -3.62 -5.01 -33.22
N GLY A 49 -4.12 -5.07 -34.46
CA GLY A 49 -3.30 -4.88 -35.66
C GLY A 49 -2.32 -6.03 -35.97
N GLY A 50 -2.57 -7.24 -35.45
CA GLY A 50 -1.71 -8.42 -35.70
C GLY A 50 -0.38 -8.38 -34.95
N VAL A 51 -0.32 -7.63 -33.83
CA VAL A 51 0.92 -7.42 -33.08
C VAL A 51 1.35 -8.68 -32.32
N ALA A 52 0.41 -9.52 -31.87
CA ALA A 52 0.75 -10.80 -31.25
C ALA A 52 1.48 -11.73 -32.22
N ASP A 53 1.03 -11.76 -33.48
CA ASP A 53 1.62 -12.59 -34.54
C ASP A 53 3.04 -12.14 -34.90
N LYS A 54 3.37 -10.86 -34.66
CA LYS A 54 4.73 -10.32 -34.84
C LYS A 54 5.64 -10.60 -33.64
N LEU A 55 5.05 -10.90 -32.49
CA LEU A 55 5.76 -11.06 -31.22
C LEU A 55 5.72 -12.50 -30.70
N SER A 56 5.17 -13.45 -31.46
CA SER A 56 5.13 -14.88 -31.07
C SER A 56 6.50 -15.56 -30.96
N GLY A 57 7.57 -14.89 -31.41
CA GLY A 57 8.93 -15.28 -31.12
C GLY A 57 9.37 -15.03 -29.67
N LEU A 58 8.59 -14.27 -28.88
CA LEU A 58 8.86 -14.04 -27.47
C LEU A 58 8.30 -15.18 -26.60
N PRO A 59 9.07 -15.64 -25.59
CA PRO A 59 8.59 -16.65 -24.65
C PRO A 59 7.24 -16.25 -24.03
N GLY A 60 6.25 -17.15 -24.10
CA GLY A 60 4.92 -16.93 -23.52
C GLY A 60 3.95 -16.10 -24.37
N VAL A 61 4.36 -15.61 -25.55
CA VAL A 61 3.48 -14.92 -26.51
C VAL A 61 3.06 -15.88 -27.60
N SER A 62 1.74 -16.05 -27.78
CA SER A 62 1.15 -16.91 -28.80
C SER A 62 0.63 -16.10 -29.99
N ASP A 63 0.63 -16.72 -31.18
CA ASP A 63 -0.07 -16.19 -32.35
C ASP A 63 -1.56 -16.01 -32.02
N GLY A 64 -2.17 -14.91 -32.48
CA GLY A 64 -3.55 -14.56 -32.17
C GLY A 64 -3.78 -13.90 -30.80
N GLY A 65 -2.75 -13.76 -29.95
CA GLY A 65 -2.83 -13.02 -28.68
C GLY A 65 -3.32 -13.88 -27.51
N GLY A 66 -4.21 -13.31 -26.68
CA GLY A 66 -4.72 -13.92 -25.45
C GLY A 66 -4.13 -13.34 -24.17
N ILE A 67 -4.81 -13.58 -23.04
CA ILE A 67 -4.44 -13.00 -21.72
C ILE A 67 -3.01 -13.38 -21.33
N VAL A 68 -2.61 -14.64 -21.56
CA VAL A 68 -1.25 -15.13 -21.27
C VAL A 68 -0.20 -14.39 -22.11
N SER A 69 -0.46 -14.22 -23.41
CA SER A 69 0.39 -13.45 -24.33
C SER A 69 0.50 -11.98 -23.92
N GLY A 70 -0.60 -11.39 -23.43
CA GLY A 70 -0.63 -10.02 -22.93
C GLY A 70 0.19 -9.84 -21.64
N VAL A 71 0.07 -10.75 -20.68
CA VAL A 71 0.87 -10.73 -19.44
C VAL A 71 2.35 -10.95 -19.75
N ALA A 72 2.68 -11.90 -20.63
CA ALA A 72 4.06 -12.14 -21.07
C ALA A 72 4.66 -10.88 -21.72
N ALA A 73 3.94 -10.24 -22.64
CA ALA A 73 4.41 -9.01 -23.29
C ALA A 73 4.57 -7.83 -22.32
N ALA A 74 3.66 -7.66 -21.36
CA ALA A 74 3.78 -6.66 -20.31
C ALA A 74 5.03 -6.90 -19.44
N GLY A 75 5.28 -8.16 -19.06
CA GLY A 75 6.47 -8.56 -18.30
C GLY A 75 7.78 -8.27 -19.05
N PHE A 76 7.85 -8.62 -20.35
CA PHE A 76 9.02 -8.28 -21.17
C PHE A 76 9.25 -6.77 -21.31
N ALA A 77 8.19 -5.98 -21.47
CA ALA A 77 8.29 -4.52 -21.49
C ALA A 77 8.79 -3.98 -20.14
N MET A 78 8.29 -4.52 -19.03
CA MET A 78 8.73 -4.14 -17.69
C MET A 78 10.21 -4.45 -17.45
N LEU A 79 10.70 -5.61 -17.91
CA LEU A 79 12.12 -5.96 -17.84
C LEU A 79 13.01 -5.01 -18.65
N LEU A 80 12.56 -4.59 -19.84
CA LEU A 80 13.26 -3.59 -20.63
C LEU A 80 13.27 -2.21 -19.96
N PHE A 81 12.18 -1.85 -19.26
CA PHE A 81 12.08 -0.61 -18.50
C PHE A 81 13.05 -0.56 -17.32
N VAL A 82 13.10 -1.65 -16.52
CA VAL A 82 14.06 -1.80 -15.42
C VAL A 82 15.50 -1.78 -15.95
N GLY A 83 15.77 -2.47 -17.06
CA GLY A 83 17.10 -2.50 -17.68
C GLY A 83 17.60 -1.16 -18.25
N LEU A 84 16.69 -0.22 -18.56
CA LEU A 84 17.03 1.11 -19.07
C LEU A 84 17.17 2.17 -17.95
N GLY A 85 17.01 1.77 -16.68
CA GLY A 85 17.10 2.68 -15.54
C GLY A 85 15.97 3.72 -15.47
N ILE A 86 14.90 3.53 -16.25
CA ILE A 86 13.67 4.32 -16.13
C ILE A 86 12.87 3.70 -14.98
N ALA A 87 13.27 4.02 -13.75
CA ALA A 87 12.54 3.60 -12.57
C ALA A 87 11.15 4.24 -12.60
N MET A 88 10.10 3.42 -12.67
CA MET A 88 8.82 3.86 -12.13
C MET A 88 9.00 3.99 -10.62
N PRO A 89 8.37 4.97 -9.96
CA PRO A 89 8.18 4.89 -8.51
C PRO A 89 7.28 3.67 -8.26
N ALA A 90 7.92 2.53 -8.04
CA ALA A 90 7.29 1.35 -7.50
C ALA A 90 7.40 1.47 -5.99
N ASP A 91 6.28 1.31 -5.28
CA ASP A 91 6.31 0.76 -3.93
C ASP A 91 7.25 -0.45 -3.96
N ASP A 92 8.22 -0.45 -3.04
CA ASP A 92 9.31 -1.41 -3.00
C ASP A 92 8.79 -2.85 -2.90
N THR A 93 8.80 -3.54 -4.04
CA THR A 93 9.10 -4.97 -4.06
C THR A 93 10.25 -5.19 -5.01
N ASN A 94 11.49 -5.06 -4.53
CA ASN A 94 12.51 -6.02 -4.92
C ASN A 94 13.71 -6.03 -3.97
N ASP A 95 13.84 -7.13 -3.25
CA ASP A 95 15.15 -7.71 -3.01
C ASP A 95 15.10 -9.17 -3.42
N THR A 96 15.57 -9.50 -4.63
CA THR A 96 16.23 -10.78 -4.90
C THR A 96 17.22 -10.63 -6.05
N GLN A 97 18.45 -10.32 -5.63
CA GLN A 97 19.72 -10.92 -6.06
C GLN A 97 19.86 -11.43 -7.50
N GLN A 98 20.77 -10.74 -8.17
CA GLN A 98 21.65 -11.29 -9.18
C GLN A 98 22.39 -12.52 -8.63
N SER A 99 22.09 -13.71 -9.17
CA SER A 99 23.04 -14.84 -9.21
C SER A 99 22.78 -15.67 -10.45
N ILE A 100 23.68 -15.52 -11.42
CA ILE A 100 23.84 -16.38 -12.58
C ILE A 100 24.90 -17.39 -12.19
N GLU A 101 24.57 -18.67 -12.01
CA GLU A 101 25.40 -19.81 -12.45
C GLU A 101 24.49 -21.02 -12.76
N ASP A 102 24.45 -21.34 -14.06
CA ASP A 102 24.47 -22.67 -14.68
C ASP A 102 23.74 -23.85 -14.01
N SER A 103 22.66 -24.32 -14.66
CA SER A 103 22.52 -25.73 -15.04
C SER A 103 21.32 -25.97 -15.96
N GLY A 104 21.62 -26.30 -17.21
CA GLY A 104 21.07 -27.50 -17.86
C GLY A 104 19.57 -27.54 -18.19
N ALA A 105 19.28 -27.35 -19.48
CA ALA A 105 18.04 -27.70 -20.14
C ALA A 105 17.52 -29.12 -19.84
N THR A 106 16.20 -29.27 -19.77
CA THR A 106 15.52 -30.37 -20.49
C THR A 106 14.06 -30.04 -20.78
N ALA A 107 13.75 -29.92 -22.07
CA ALA A 107 12.42 -30.13 -22.60
C ALA A 107 12.09 -31.64 -22.51
N THR A 108 10.81 -32.01 -22.34
CA THR A 108 10.04 -32.93 -23.22
C THR A 108 8.64 -33.16 -22.63
N ASP A 109 7.66 -32.52 -23.28
CA ASP A 109 6.39 -33.00 -23.84
C ASP A 109 5.64 -34.26 -23.33
N ALA A 110 4.30 -34.11 -23.46
CA ALA A 110 3.24 -35.06 -23.80
C ALA A 110 2.69 -36.07 -22.77
N GLY A 111 1.40 -35.86 -22.47
CA GLY A 111 0.49 -36.84 -21.86
C GLY A 111 -0.98 -36.42 -21.94
N SER A 112 -1.53 -36.37 -23.16
CA SER A 112 -2.95 -36.15 -23.49
C SER A 112 -3.85 -37.33 -23.06
N GLN A 113 -5.04 -37.07 -22.49
CA GLN A 113 -6.32 -37.47 -23.11
C GLN A 113 -7.58 -37.03 -22.33
N ALA A 114 -8.35 -36.17 -23.02
CA ALA A 114 -9.78 -36.21 -23.38
C ALA A 114 -10.85 -36.85 -22.48
N ALA A 115 -11.99 -36.14 -22.48
CA ALA A 115 -13.28 -36.39 -21.84
C ALA A 115 -14.24 -37.34 -22.61
N ALA A 116 -15.43 -37.52 -22.00
CA ALA A 116 -16.74 -37.98 -22.52
C ALA A 116 -17.10 -39.47 -22.27
N THR A 117 -18.34 -39.93 -22.00
CA THR A 117 -19.69 -39.40 -21.69
C THR A 117 -20.63 -40.64 -21.58
N ALA A 118 -21.74 -40.56 -20.80
CA ALA A 118 -23.00 -41.36 -20.91
C ALA A 118 -23.00 -42.87 -20.50
N THR A 119 -24.05 -43.55 -20.01
CA THR A 119 -25.49 -43.28 -19.72
C THR A 119 -26.11 -44.53 -19.02
N ALA A 120 -26.93 -44.32 -17.97
CA ALA A 120 -28.14 -45.05 -17.49
C ALA A 120 -28.11 -46.59 -17.21
N THR A 121 -28.96 -47.28 -16.42
CA THR A 121 -30.36 -47.11 -15.94
C THR A 121 -30.73 -48.26 -14.94
N GLN A 122 -31.68 -48.00 -14.01
CA GLN A 122 -32.61 -48.91 -13.25
C GLN A 122 -32.07 -49.96 -12.25
N THR A 123 -32.43 -49.90 -10.95
CA THR A 123 -33.67 -50.36 -10.24
C THR A 123 -33.74 -51.86 -9.95
N ALA A 124 -33.63 -52.23 -8.66
CA ALA A 124 -34.41 -53.28 -8.01
C ALA A 124 -34.42 -53.06 -6.48
N ALA A 125 -35.60 -53.16 -5.88
CA ALA A 125 -35.90 -52.97 -4.46
C ALA A 125 -35.97 -54.33 -3.72
N PRO A 126 -36.41 -54.41 -2.44
CA PRO A 126 -35.60 -54.83 -1.29
C PRO A 126 -35.93 -56.26 -0.78
N THR A 127 -35.01 -56.86 -0.01
CA THR A 127 -35.33 -58.03 0.84
C THR A 127 -34.67 -57.88 2.20
N ALA A 128 -35.51 -57.93 3.23
CA ALA A 128 -35.15 -57.87 4.64
C ALA A 128 -34.56 -59.19 5.15
N THR A 129 -33.51 -59.10 5.96
CA THR A 129 -33.12 -60.16 6.90
C THR A 129 -32.76 -59.50 8.23
N ALA A 130 -33.60 -59.72 9.23
CA ALA A 130 -33.37 -59.34 10.61
C ALA A 130 -32.25 -60.21 11.21
N THR A 131 -31.33 -59.64 12.00
CA THR A 131 -30.62 -60.39 13.04
C THR A 131 -30.12 -59.46 14.15
N ALA A 132 -30.64 -59.76 15.35
CA ALA A 132 -30.10 -59.59 16.70
C ALA A 132 -29.38 -58.29 17.10
N THR A 133 -30.10 -57.53 17.92
CA THR A 133 -29.63 -56.63 18.98
C THR A 133 -28.44 -57.21 19.76
N ALA A 134 -27.32 -56.48 19.76
CA ALA A 134 -26.32 -56.53 20.81
C ALA A 134 -26.35 -55.19 21.56
N GLU A 135 -26.44 -55.30 22.88
CA GLU A 135 -26.52 -54.25 23.89
C GLU A 135 -25.29 -53.32 23.86
N PRO A 136 -25.45 -51.99 24.00
CA PRO A 136 -24.33 -51.07 23.96
C PRO A 136 -23.59 -51.07 25.31
N THR A 137 -22.32 -51.47 25.30
CA THR A 137 -21.38 -51.18 26.39
C THR A 137 -21.15 -49.67 26.45
N ALA A 138 -21.55 -49.04 27.55
CA ALA A 138 -21.36 -47.62 27.79
C ALA A 138 -19.85 -47.27 27.81
N THR A 139 -19.39 -46.52 26.80
CA THR A 139 -18.10 -45.84 26.82
C THR A 139 -18.21 -44.63 27.76
N ALA A 140 -17.36 -44.59 28.79
CA ALA A 140 -17.28 -43.46 29.70
C ALA A 140 -16.92 -42.17 28.94
N THR A 141 -17.80 -41.18 29.03
CA THR A 141 -17.57 -39.81 28.55
C THR A 141 -16.41 -39.20 29.34
N ALA A 142 -15.30 -38.91 28.66
CA ALA A 142 -14.22 -38.12 29.23
C ALA A 142 -14.76 -36.73 29.59
N THR A 143 -14.56 -36.34 30.85
CA THR A 143 -14.84 -34.98 31.33
C THR A 143 -13.89 -34.02 30.61
N PRO A 144 -14.37 -32.94 29.97
CA PRO A 144 -13.49 -31.96 29.35
C PRO A 144 -12.62 -31.31 30.43
N GLU A 145 -11.31 -31.35 30.19
CA GLU A 145 -10.32 -30.59 30.95
C GLU A 145 -10.69 -29.09 30.89
N PRO A 146 -10.68 -28.36 32.02
CA PRO A 146 -11.04 -26.95 32.01
C PRO A 146 -10.05 -26.19 31.12
N THR A 147 -10.57 -25.60 30.04
CA THR A 147 -9.83 -24.62 29.24
C THR A 147 -9.28 -23.55 30.18
N PRO A 148 -7.95 -23.30 30.19
CA PRO A 148 -7.39 -22.24 31.01
C PRO A 148 -8.09 -20.94 30.63
N THR A 149 -8.79 -20.35 31.60
CA THR A 149 -9.35 -19.02 31.48
C THR A 149 -8.19 -18.07 31.22
N ALA A 150 -8.19 -17.41 30.07
CA ALA A 150 -7.21 -16.39 29.74
C ALA A 150 -7.18 -15.37 30.88
N THR A 151 -6.04 -15.29 31.57
CA THR A 151 -5.76 -14.21 32.50
C THR A 151 -5.90 -12.92 31.72
N ALA A 152 -6.86 -12.07 32.09
CA ALA A 152 -6.98 -10.74 31.52
C ALA A 152 -5.66 -10.00 31.74
N THR A 153 -4.97 -9.66 30.63
CA THR A 153 -3.86 -8.72 30.63
C THR A 153 -4.33 -7.43 31.31
N PRO A 154 -3.56 -6.84 32.23
CA PRO A 154 -3.90 -5.53 32.80
C PRO A 154 -4.14 -4.54 31.66
N ALA A 155 -5.23 -3.78 31.72
CA ALA A 155 -5.44 -2.66 30.81
C ALA A 155 -4.26 -1.69 31.01
N GLN A 156 -3.42 -1.58 29.98
CA GLN A 156 -2.31 -0.64 29.97
C GLN A 156 -2.91 0.75 29.81
N ASP A 157 -2.37 1.72 30.55
CA ASP A 157 -2.69 3.13 30.30
C ASP A 157 -2.05 3.53 28.96
N LEU A 158 -2.87 4.00 28.03
CA LEU A 158 -2.45 4.38 26.67
C LEU A 158 -2.47 5.90 26.49
N SER A 159 -2.68 6.66 27.58
CA SER A 159 -2.62 8.12 27.62
C SER A 159 -1.22 8.59 28.01
N HIS A 160 -0.70 9.60 27.32
CA HIS A 160 0.64 10.16 27.52
C HIS A 160 0.57 11.68 27.55
N SER A 161 1.56 12.32 28.17
CA SER A 161 1.73 13.78 28.12
C SER A 161 2.73 14.20 27.03
N VAL A 162 2.67 15.46 26.60
CA VAL A 162 3.76 16.05 25.80
C VAL A 162 5.10 15.93 26.53
N GLY A 163 6.15 15.53 25.81
CA GLY A 163 7.48 15.25 26.33
C GLY A 163 7.67 13.85 26.93
N GLU A 164 6.60 13.05 27.05
CA GLU A 164 6.70 11.65 27.48
C GLU A 164 7.08 10.72 26.32
N SER A 165 7.99 9.79 26.58
CA SER A 165 8.34 8.74 25.62
C SER A 165 7.47 7.50 25.82
N PHE A 166 6.86 7.01 24.76
CA PHE A 166 6.01 5.82 24.80
C PHE A 166 6.10 5.02 23.50
N THR A 167 5.77 3.74 23.58
CA THR A 167 5.90 2.80 22.46
C THR A 167 4.54 2.45 21.89
N VAL A 168 4.38 2.56 20.58
CA VAL A 168 3.18 2.13 19.83
C VAL A 168 3.58 1.03 18.84
N GLY A 169 2.72 0.01 18.72
CA GLY A 169 2.93 -1.12 17.82
C GLY A 169 3.28 -2.41 18.54
N SER A 170 3.73 -3.41 17.77
CA SER A 170 4.10 -4.71 18.33
C SER A 170 5.08 -5.45 17.43
N GLY A 171 5.96 -6.25 18.04
CA GLY A 171 6.94 -7.07 17.33
C GLY A 171 7.88 -6.23 16.45
N ALA A 172 7.99 -6.60 15.17
CA ALA A 172 8.89 -5.97 14.21
C ALA A 172 8.53 -4.51 13.86
N GLN A 173 7.27 -4.12 14.05
CA GLN A 173 6.76 -2.79 13.73
C GLN A 173 6.41 -2.07 15.05
N THR A 174 7.45 -1.65 15.75
CA THR A 174 7.34 -1.02 17.07
C THR A 174 8.13 0.28 17.05
N ILE A 175 7.46 1.39 17.33
CA ILE A 175 8.06 2.74 17.31
C ILE A 175 7.89 3.36 18.69
N GLU A 176 8.98 3.88 19.23
CA GLU A 176 8.94 4.79 20.37
C GLU A 176 8.77 6.22 19.87
N TYR A 177 7.73 6.90 20.37
CA TYR A 177 7.39 8.27 20.06
C TYR A 177 7.70 9.17 21.25
N THR A 178 8.03 10.43 20.98
CA THR A 178 8.04 11.51 21.97
C THR A 178 7.58 12.78 21.28
N VAL A 179 6.44 13.34 21.70
CA VAL A 179 5.99 14.65 21.22
C VAL A 179 6.84 15.71 21.90
N THR A 180 7.62 16.46 21.14
CA THR A 180 8.63 17.39 21.67
C THR A 180 8.18 18.83 21.67
N ASP A 181 7.31 19.22 20.74
CA ASP A 181 6.77 20.58 20.63
C ASP A 181 5.39 20.56 19.96
N VAL A 182 4.51 21.44 20.41
CA VAL A 182 3.19 21.68 19.82
C VAL A 182 3.03 23.18 19.70
N SER A 183 2.66 23.66 18.52
CA SER A 183 2.47 25.10 18.27
C SER A 183 1.33 25.38 17.31
N THR A 184 0.84 26.61 17.35
CA THR A 184 -0.26 27.08 16.49
C THR A 184 0.18 28.21 15.57
N THR A 185 -0.40 28.27 14.38
CA THR A 185 -0.21 29.39 13.44
C THR A 185 -1.38 29.49 12.46
N ASP A 186 -1.66 30.70 11.97
CA ASP A 186 -2.66 30.91 10.91
C ASP A 186 -2.08 30.60 9.51
N ARG A 187 -0.75 30.44 9.40
CA ARG A 187 -0.04 30.25 8.13
C ARG A 187 1.21 29.41 8.29
N VAL A 188 1.46 28.53 7.32
CA VAL A 188 2.73 27.84 7.12
C VAL A 188 3.49 28.37 5.91
N GLY A 189 4.82 28.27 5.94
CA GLY A 189 5.70 28.77 4.91
C GLY A 189 5.94 30.29 4.98
N SER A 190 6.35 30.87 3.86
CA SER A 190 6.64 32.31 3.72
C SER A 190 5.47 33.11 3.17
N ASP A 191 5.55 34.44 3.23
CA ASP A 191 4.54 35.33 2.63
C ASP A 191 4.36 35.13 1.12
N ALA A 192 5.43 34.74 0.41
CA ALA A 192 5.42 34.56 -1.04
C ALA A 192 5.04 33.13 -1.47
N VAL A 193 5.39 32.14 -0.64
CA VAL A 193 5.18 30.70 -0.89
C VAL A 193 4.83 30.07 0.45
N GLY A 194 3.57 29.67 0.60
CA GLY A 194 2.98 29.16 1.84
C GLY A 194 1.47 28.99 1.69
N GLU A 195 0.83 28.58 2.77
CA GLU A 195 -0.59 28.24 2.83
C GLU A 195 -1.20 28.82 4.11
N ASP A 196 -2.40 29.39 4.00
CA ASP A 196 -3.18 29.90 5.12
C ASP A 196 -4.15 28.81 5.58
N ALA A 197 -4.38 28.70 6.89
CA ALA A 197 -5.34 27.75 7.43
C ALA A 197 -6.77 28.16 7.08
N ASP A 198 -7.64 27.18 6.84
CA ASP A 198 -9.09 27.37 6.82
C ASP A 198 -9.61 27.69 8.23
N GLY A 199 -9.00 27.09 9.26
CA GLY A 199 -9.21 27.43 10.67
C GLY A 199 -7.92 27.93 11.31
N GLN A 200 -7.15 27.01 11.89
CA GLN A 200 -5.85 27.26 12.50
C GLN A 200 -4.97 26.02 12.32
N PHE A 201 -3.69 26.21 11.97
CA PHE A 201 -2.77 25.10 11.94
C PHE A 201 -2.29 24.73 13.34
N VAL A 202 -2.33 23.45 13.67
CA VAL A 202 -1.61 22.84 14.79
C VAL A 202 -0.42 22.08 14.21
N ILE A 203 0.78 22.47 14.62
CA ILE A 203 2.06 21.89 14.19
C ILE A 203 2.61 21.08 15.35
N ILE A 204 2.88 19.79 15.12
CA ILE A 204 3.41 18.88 16.12
C ILE A 204 4.77 18.37 15.66
N GLU A 205 5.80 18.64 16.46
CA GLU A 205 7.13 18.06 16.30
C GLU A 205 7.27 16.84 17.22
N MET A 206 7.84 15.76 16.68
CA MET A 206 8.05 14.53 17.44
C MET A 206 9.34 13.81 17.05
N GLU A 207 9.93 13.15 18.03
CA GLU A 207 10.99 12.15 17.83
C GLU A 207 10.37 10.76 17.71
N MET A 208 10.85 9.99 16.72
CA MET A 208 10.42 8.63 16.45
C MET A 208 11.63 7.72 16.36
N THR A 209 11.68 6.68 17.19
CA THR A 209 12.74 5.68 17.19
C THR A 209 12.17 4.32 16.82
N ASN A 210 12.72 3.68 15.79
CA ASN A 210 12.33 2.31 15.45
C ASN A 210 12.98 1.35 16.45
N THR A 211 12.18 0.85 17.39
CA THR A 211 12.61 -0.13 18.41
C THR A 211 12.31 -1.58 18.00
N GLY A 212 11.72 -1.78 16.81
CA GLY A 212 11.54 -3.08 16.18
C GLY A 212 12.84 -3.62 15.57
N ASP A 213 12.74 -4.77 14.89
CA ASP A 213 13.86 -5.45 14.24
C ASP A 213 13.78 -5.44 12.70
N GLU A 214 12.76 -4.81 12.11
CA GLU A 214 12.61 -4.59 10.67
C GLU A 214 12.52 -3.08 10.34
N SER A 215 12.88 -2.70 9.11
CA SER A 215 12.65 -1.33 8.65
C SER A 215 11.16 -1.07 8.46
N LEU A 216 10.74 0.17 8.69
CA LEU A 216 9.35 0.60 8.51
C LEU A 216 9.30 1.95 7.80
N ASP A 217 8.20 2.19 7.11
CA ASP A 217 7.96 3.48 6.45
C ASP A 217 7.20 4.41 7.39
N LEU A 218 7.83 5.55 7.69
CA LEU A 218 7.18 6.66 8.37
C LEU A 218 6.24 7.35 7.38
N SER A 219 4.98 7.50 7.79
CA SER A 219 3.97 8.25 7.06
C SER A 219 3.07 9.01 8.02
N SER A 220 2.34 9.99 7.53
CA SER A 220 1.40 10.78 8.34
C SER A 220 0.10 10.05 8.70
N ARG A 221 -0.19 8.92 8.05
CA ARG A 221 -1.45 8.16 8.20
C ARG A 221 -1.81 7.72 9.63
N PRO A 222 -0.87 7.37 10.51
CA PRO A 222 -1.22 6.89 11.85
C PRO A 222 -1.69 7.99 12.79
N PHE A 223 -1.55 9.26 12.41
CA PHE A 223 -1.81 10.40 13.28
C PHE A 223 -3.17 11.02 12.99
N THR A 224 -3.90 11.35 14.04
CA THR A 224 -5.21 12.04 13.96
C THR A 224 -5.35 12.93 15.18
N LEU A 225 -5.82 14.16 15.01
CA LEU A 225 -6.26 14.98 16.14
C LEU A 225 -7.74 14.73 16.42
N VAL A 226 -8.10 14.64 17.70
CA VAL A 226 -9.50 14.49 18.15
C VAL A 226 -9.81 15.62 19.12
N ASP A 227 -10.94 16.29 18.93
CA ASP A 227 -11.36 17.35 19.86
C ASP A 227 -12.33 16.87 20.94
N SER A 228 -12.65 17.75 21.89
CA SER A 228 -13.60 17.48 22.99
C SER A 228 -15.05 17.19 22.54
N GLN A 229 -15.35 17.28 21.24
CA GLN A 229 -16.63 16.90 20.64
C GLN A 229 -16.54 15.61 19.81
N ASP A 230 -15.46 14.84 19.96
CA ASP A 230 -15.16 13.61 19.21
C ASP A 230 -15.07 13.83 17.69
N ARG A 231 -14.67 15.03 17.24
CA ARG A 231 -14.40 15.30 15.83
C ARG A 231 -12.95 14.95 15.51
N GLU A 232 -12.75 14.17 14.46
CA GLU A 232 -11.44 13.76 13.97
C GLU A 232 -10.93 14.73 12.89
N PHE A 233 -9.65 15.09 12.97
CA PHE A 233 -8.94 15.93 12.02
C PHE A 233 -7.75 15.16 11.47
N GLU A 234 -7.71 15.01 10.15
CA GLU A 234 -6.62 14.34 9.44
C GLU A 234 -5.43 15.29 9.23
N VAL A 235 -4.26 14.72 9.06
CA VAL A 235 -3.04 15.47 8.76
C VAL A 235 -3.17 16.19 7.41
N ASP A 236 -2.87 17.49 7.40
CA ASP A 236 -2.80 18.31 6.19
C ASP A 236 -1.44 18.14 5.50
N THR A 237 -1.41 17.17 4.58
CA THR A 237 -0.23 16.89 3.76
C THR A 237 0.19 18.04 2.83
N MET A 238 -0.71 18.96 2.47
CA MET A 238 -0.36 20.12 1.64
C MET A 238 0.39 21.16 2.48
N ALA A 239 -0.13 21.47 3.67
CA ALA A 239 0.52 22.36 4.64
C ALA A 239 1.90 21.84 5.06
N MET A 240 2.02 20.52 5.28
CA MET A 240 3.31 19.86 5.56
C MET A 240 4.37 20.16 4.48
N GLY A 241 3.99 20.34 3.22
CA GLY A 241 4.90 20.68 2.13
C GLY A 241 5.62 22.03 2.30
N TYR A 242 5.12 22.89 3.18
CA TYR A 242 5.70 24.21 3.50
C TYR A 242 6.44 24.24 4.83
N THR A 243 6.58 23.09 5.51
CA THR A 243 7.23 22.95 6.81
C THR A 243 8.55 22.18 6.65
N GLU A 244 9.56 22.52 7.47
CA GLU A 244 10.81 21.78 7.48
C GLU A 244 10.64 20.46 8.26
N ASN A 245 11.37 19.41 7.85
CA ASN A 245 11.37 18.09 8.50
C ASN A 245 9.98 17.41 8.58
N SER A 246 9.05 17.76 7.70
CA SER A 246 7.78 17.06 7.59
C SER A 246 7.95 15.56 7.33
N ILE A 247 7.16 14.73 8.01
CA ILE A 247 7.18 13.28 7.82
C ILE A 247 6.56 12.94 6.46
N VAL A 248 7.38 12.67 5.45
CA VAL A 248 6.92 12.34 4.10
C VAL A 248 7.58 11.07 3.59
N PHE A 249 6.91 9.93 3.78
CA PHE A 249 7.28 8.61 3.22
C PHE A 249 8.79 8.32 3.32
N GLU A 250 9.29 8.28 4.55
CA GLU A 250 10.70 8.01 4.83
C GLU A 250 10.86 6.65 5.50
N GLN A 251 11.84 5.87 5.06
CA GLN A 251 12.16 4.61 5.72
C GLN A 251 12.98 4.85 6.99
N LEU A 252 12.58 4.22 8.09
CA LEU A 252 13.30 4.21 9.36
C LEU A 252 13.82 2.79 9.68
N ASN A 253 15.14 2.64 9.66
CA ASN A 253 15.81 1.36 9.99
C ASN A 253 15.80 1.07 11.50
N PRO A 254 15.90 -0.21 11.91
CA PRO A 254 15.98 -0.61 13.31
C PRO A 254 17.06 0.14 14.10
N GLY A 255 16.69 0.63 15.28
CA GLY A 255 17.57 1.35 16.20
C GLY A 255 17.94 2.77 15.79
N LEU A 256 17.37 3.29 14.70
CA LEU A 256 17.54 4.69 14.30
C LEU A 256 16.37 5.55 14.78
N SER A 257 16.69 6.82 15.01
CA SER A 257 15.75 7.87 15.41
C SER A 257 15.63 8.93 14.32
N LYS A 258 14.45 9.52 14.21
CA LYS A 258 14.14 10.60 13.29
C LYS A 258 13.24 11.61 14.00
N THR A 259 13.54 12.89 13.83
CA THR A 259 12.61 13.96 14.18
C THR A 259 11.75 14.29 12.97
N GLY A 260 10.45 14.47 13.19
CA GLY A 260 9.52 14.82 12.14
C GLY A 260 8.40 15.74 12.61
N VAL A 261 7.84 16.46 11.64
CA VAL A 261 6.73 17.39 11.85
C VAL A 261 5.46 16.86 11.14
N ILE A 262 4.32 17.03 11.78
CA ILE A 262 2.98 16.88 11.19
C ILE A 262 2.17 18.15 11.43
N VAL A 263 1.26 18.45 10.51
CA VAL A 263 0.42 19.66 10.53
C VAL A 263 -1.03 19.26 10.37
N PHE A 264 -1.92 19.87 11.14
CA PHE A 264 -3.37 19.70 11.05
C PHE A 264 -4.02 21.06 10.87
N ASP A 265 -5.09 21.14 10.08
CA ASP A 265 -5.97 22.31 10.05
C ASP A 265 -7.22 22.01 10.88
N VAL A 266 -7.41 22.77 11.96
CA VAL A 266 -8.43 22.49 12.96
C VAL A 266 -9.27 23.73 13.25
N ASN A 267 -10.31 23.57 14.07
CA ASN A 267 -11.07 24.74 14.52
C ASN A 267 -10.23 25.54 15.52
N PRO A 268 -10.25 26.88 15.46
CA PRO A 268 -9.51 27.69 16.41
C PRO A 268 -10.04 27.51 17.85
N ASP A 269 -9.17 27.76 18.83
CA ASP A 269 -9.47 27.74 20.27
C ASP A 269 -10.04 26.40 20.80
N GLY A 270 -9.70 25.28 20.13
CA GLY A 270 -10.11 23.93 20.54
C GLY A 270 -9.10 23.25 21.47
N GLU A 271 -9.60 22.31 22.27
CA GLU A 271 -8.80 21.33 23.02
C GLU A 271 -8.69 20.07 22.16
N TYR A 272 -7.48 19.51 22.06
CA TYR A 272 -7.18 18.40 21.15
C TYR A 272 -6.31 17.34 21.81
N ASP A 273 -6.60 16.09 21.49
CA ASP A 273 -5.77 14.93 21.76
C ASP A 273 -5.14 14.42 20.45
N LEU A 274 -3.86 14.06 20.49
CA LEU A 274 -3.20 13.36 19.38
C LEU A 274 -3.37 11.85 19.55
N HIS A 275 -4.07 11.24 18.61
CA HIS A 275 -4.15 9.80 18.46
C HIS A 275 -3.03 9.29 17.55
N ILE A 276 -2.30 8.28 18.03
CA ILE A 276 -1.24 7.60 17.29
C ILE A 276 -1.61 6.12 17.17
N ALA A 277 -2.11 5.74 15.99
CA ALA A 277 -2.38 4.35 15.64
C ALA A 277 -1.04 3.60 15.42
N PRO A 278 -1.00 2.28 15.62
CA PRO A 278 0.20 1.52 15.31
C PRO A 278 0.53 1.51 13.82
N ALA A 279 1.83 1.56 13.52
CA ALA A 279 2.32 1.43 12.16
C ALA A 279 2.04 0.01 11.61
N GLY A 280 1.70 -0.07 10.32
CA GLY A 280 1.47 -1.32 9.60
C GLY A 280 0.00 -1.73 9.49
N MET A 281 -0.43 -2.08 8.28
CA MET A 281 -1.83 -2.40 7.94
C MET A 281 -2.43 -3.59 8.69
N PHE A 282 -1.58 -4.46 9.26
CA PHE A 282 -1.99 -5.69 9.94
C PHE A 282 -1.76 -5.64 11.45
N SER A 283 -1.41 -4.47 12.00
CA SER A 283 -1.19 -4.34 13.44
C SER A 283 -2.51 -4.51 14.20
N THR A 284 -2.45 -5.26 15.31
CA THR A 284 -3.54 -5.38 16.28
C THR A 284 -3.25 -4.65 17.58
N ALA A 285 -2.17 -3.85 17.62
CA ALA A 285 -1.85 -3.02 18.77
C ALA A 285 -2.89 -1.91 18.93
N GLU A 286 -3.00 -1.38 20.14
CA GLU A 286 -3.95 -0.33 20.47
C GLU A 286 -3.41 1.05 20.06
N THR A 287 -4.31 1.99 19.86
CA THR A 287 -3.98 3.40 19.59
C THR A 287 -3.61 4.08 20.91
N HIS A 288 -2.56 4.89 20.87
CA HIS A 288 -2.14 5.70 22.02
C HIS A 288 -2.64 7.13 21.86
N THR A 289 -2.88 7.80 22.99
CA THR A 289 -3.40 9.17 23.06
C THR A 289 -2.35 10.05 23.72
N VAL A 290 -2.05 11.21 23.14
CA VAL A 290 -1.24 12.25 23.77
C VAL A 290 -2.13 13.46 24.04
N ASP A 291 -2.24 13.81 25.31
CA ASP A 291 -2.98 14.99 25.77
C ASP A 291 -2.18 16.25 25.39
N LEU A 292 -2.80 17.14 24.62
CA LEU A 292 -2.20 18.42 24.19
C LEU A 292 -2.84 19.62 24.91
N GLU A 293 -3.69 19.41 25.92
CA GLU A 293 -4.34 20.46 26.67
C GLU A 293 -3.32 21.45 27.26
N GLY A 294 -3.49 22.74 26.94
CA GLY A 294 -2.63 23.82 27.44
C GLY A 294 -1.41 24.16 26.57
N GLU A 295 -1.07 23.34 25.58
CA GLU A 295 0.01 23.61 24.62
C GLU A 295 -0.49 24.41 23.41
N ILE A 296 -1.80 24.38 23.17
CA ILE A 296 -2.48 25.04 22.05
C ILE A 296 -3.11 26.32 22.59
N GLN A 297 -2.55 27.49 22.25
CA GLN A 297 -3.00 28.82 22.70
C GLN A 297 -3.18 29.79 21.53
#